data_AF-A0A2M8AS18-F1
#
_entry.id   AF-A0A2M8AS18-F1
#
_cell.length_a   1.000
_cell.length_b   1.000
_cell.length_c   1.000
_cell.angle_alpha   90.00
_cell.angle_beta   90.00
_cell.angle_gamma   90.00
#
_symmetry.space_group_name_H-M   'P 1'
#
loop_
_entity.id
_entity.type
_entity.pdbx_description
1 polymer ?
#
loop_
_entity_poly.entity_id
_entity_poly.type
_entity_poly.pdbx_seq_one_letter_code
_entity_poly.pdbx_strand_id
1 'polypeptide(L)'
;MIDVNEDTPGIKLAKRLDIPTDVDFISFIKEKEKIDVVFNATSERYIDEKIRQLRPEIEIIGGLSLKLVWGLIAEREKAIALQRDLYRNTIGVLTSKMESKNIWAHGHPEKVTEYATLIGQKMSLLPK
;
A
#
# COMPACT_ATOMS: atom_id res chain seq x y z
N MET A 1 8.34 7.65 -12.38
CA MET A 1 9.41 7.00 -11.61
C MET A 1 10.69 7.21 -12.37
N ILE A 2 11.74 7.73 -11.74
CA ILE A 2 13.00 8.02 -12.44
C ILE A 2 14.11 7.31 -11.69
N ASP A 3 14.87 6.49 -12.40
CA ASP A 3 16.00 5.74 -11.84
C ASP A 3 16.99 5.43 -12.96
N VAL A 4 18.28 5.61 -12.69
CA VAL A 4 19.35 5.27 -13.65
C VAL A 4 19.43 3.77 -13.91
N ASN A 5 18.92 2.95 -12.98
CA ASN A 5 18.80 1.51 -13.13
C ASN A 5 17.35 1.14 -13.50
N GLU A 6 17.13 0.83 -14.78
CA GLU A 6 15.82 0.44 -15.30
C GLU A 6 15.30 -0.91 -14.76
N ASP A 7 16.15 -1.69 -14.11
CA ASP A 7 15.81 -3.02 -13.59
C ASP A 7 15.32 -3.02 -12.14
N THR A 8 15.23 -1.85 -11.51
CA THR A 8 14.79 -1.75 -10.12
C THR A 8 13.34 -2.22 -9.95
N PRO A 9 12.99 -2.80 -8.78
CA PRO A 9 11.61 -3.17 -8.48
C PRO A 9 10.62 -2.00 -8.63
N GLY A 10 11.06 -0.78 -8.32
CA GLY A 10 10.26 0.44 -8.45
C GLY A 10 9.93 0.78 -9.90
N ILE A 11 10.90 0.70 -10.82
CA ILE A 11 10.66 0.91 -12.26
C ILE A 11 9.73 -0.18 -12.82
N LYS A 12 9.97 -1.45 -12.46
CA LYS A 12 9.11 -2.58 -12.88
C LYS A 12 7.67 -2.40 -12.41
N LEU A 13 7.45 -1.93 -11.18
CA LEU A 13 6.13 -1.61 -10.66
C LEU A 13 5.51 -0.42 -11.39
N ALA A 14 6.27 0.67 -11.60
CA ALA A 14 5.79 1.86 -12.30
C ALA A 14 5.29 1.51 -13.72
N LYS A 15 6.06 0.72 -14.49
CA LYS A 15 5.64 0.24 -15.82
C LYS A 15 4.34 -0.56 -15.77
N ARG A 16 4.16 -1.44 -14.78
CA ARG A 16 2.91 -2.21 -14.61
C ARG A 16 1.70 -1.34 -14.26
N LEU A 17 1.93 -0.18 -13.66
CA LEU A 17 0.88 0.77 -13.24
C LEU A 17 0.68 1.90 -14.25
N ASP A 18 1.29 1.82 -15.44
CA ASP A 18 1.25 2.87 -16.47
C ASP A 18 1.75 4.24 -15.96
N ILE A 19 2.68 4.22 -15.01
CA ILE A 19 3.35 5.41 -14.51
C ILE A 19 4.56 5.71 -15.40
N PRO A 20 4.70 6.93 -15.94
CA PRO A 20 5.84 7.30 -16.77
C PRO A 20 7.19 6.99 -16.10
N THR A 21 8.10 6.37 -16.84
CA THR A 21 9.45 6.05 -16.38
C THR A 21 10.50 6.74 -17.22
N ASP A 22 11.58 7.16 -16.59
CA ASP A 22 12.72 7.79 -17.26
C ASP A 22 14.03 7.43 -16.53
N VAL A 23 15.16 7.66 -17.19
CA VAL A 23 16.51 7.57 -16.60
C VAL A 23 17.11 8.95 -16.36
N ASP A 24 16.62 9.99 -17.05
CA ASP A 24 17.09 11.37 -16.91
C ASP A 24 16.04 12.27 -16.23
N PHE A 25 16.30 12.60 -14.96
CA PHE A 25 15.41 13.48 -14.22
C PHE A 25 15.43 14.93 -14.74
N ILE A 26 16.52 15.38 -15.37
CA ILE A 26 16.65 16.77 -15.82
C ILE A 26 15.70 17.02 -16.99
N SER A 27 15.73 16.15 -18.00
CA SER A 27 14.82 16.25 -19.15
C SER A 27 13.37 16.10 -18.68
N PHE A 28 13.08 15.11 -17.83
CA PHE A 28 11.73 14.90 -17.29
C PHE A 28 11.16 16.13 -16.57
N ILE A 29 11.94 16.76 -15.68
CA ILE A 29 11.49 17.94 -14.92
C ILE A 29 11.25 19.16 -15.82
N LYS A 30 11.99 19.28 -16.93
CA LYS A 30 11.85 20.38 -17.88
C LYS A 30 10.66 20.20 -18.83
N GLU A 31 10.42 18.98 -19.28
CA GLU A 31 9.38 18.67 -20.28
C GLU A 31 7.98 18.62 -19.70
N LYS A 32 7.84 18.26 -18.43
CA LYS A 32 6.53 18.17 -17.78
C LYS A 32 6.03 19.54 -17.34
N GLU A 33 4.88 19.93 -17.89
CA GLU A 33 4.23 21.20 -17.57
C GLU A 33 3.84 21.31 -16.09
N LYS A 34 3.35 20.20 -15.49
CA LYS A 34 2.83 20.20 -14.11
C LYS A 34 3.50 19.13 -13.27
N ILE A 35 4.30 19.58 -12.32
CA ILE A 35 4.83 18.78 -11.21
C ILE A 35 4.71 19.68 -9.98
N ASP A 36 3.94 19.26 -8.99
CA ASP A 36 3.77 20.03 -7.74
C ASP A 36 4.77 19.56 -6.67
N VAL A 37 5.04 18.25 -6.65
CA VAL A 37 5.84 17.60 -5.60
C VAL A 37 6.78 16.57 -6.23
N VAL A 38 8.03 16.54 -5.76
CA VAL A 38 9.00 15.48 -6.04
C VAL A 38 9.38 14.76 -4.75
N PHE A 39 9.20 13.44 -4.72
CA PHE A 39 9.77 12.60 -3.68
C PHE A 39 11.18 12.17 -4.09
N ASN A 40 12.20 12.77 -3.48
CA ASN A 40 13.58 12.38 -3.74
C ASN A 40 13.99 11.24 -2.78
N ALA A 41 13.91 10.01 -3.30
CA ALA A 41 14.35 8.80 -2.61
C ALA A 41 15.84 8.48 -2.76
N THR A 42 16.60 9.35 -3.41
CA THR A 42 18.06 9.22 -3.49
C THR A 42 18.72 9.76 -2.22
N SER A 43 19.97 9.36 -1.99
CA SER A 43 20.83 9.97 -0.96
C SER A 43 21.60 11.18 -1.49
N GLU A 44 21.30 11.65 -2.70
CA GLU A 44 22.14 12.62 -3.41
C GLU A 44 21.56 14.04 -3.31
N ARG A 45 22.22 14.86 -2.48
CA ARG A 45 21.79 16.25 -2.23
C ARG A 45 21.80 17.12 -3.50
N TYR A 46 22.67 16.84 -4.47
CA TYR A 46 22.75 17.64 -5.69
C TYR A 46 21.45 17.55 -6.51
N ILE A 47 20.67 16.48 -6.39
CA ILE A 47 19.40 16.32 -7.11
C ILE A 47 18.40 17.36 -6.62
N ASP A 48 18.27 17.53 -5.30
CA ASP A 48 17.40 18.56 -4.72
C ASP A 48 17.81 19.96 -5.17
N GLU A 49 19.12 20.24 -5.12
CA GLU A 49 19.67 21.52 -5.53
C GLU A 49 19.41 21.79 -7.02
N LYS A 50 19.55 20.76 -7.86
CA LYS A 50 19.32 20.88 -9.29
C LYS A 50 17.85 21.09 -9.63
N ILE A 51 16.94 20.38 -8.97
CA ILE A 51 15.50 20.57 -9.15
C ILE A 51 15.11 21.99 -8.74
N ARG A 52 15.58 22.49 -7.58
CA ARG A 52 15.30 23.87 -7.14
C ARG A 52 15.83 24.93 -8.12
N GLN A 53 16.98 24.68 -8.76
CA GLN A 53 17.52 25.58 -9.78
C GLN A 53 16.66 25.60 -11.05
N LEU A 54 16.12 24.45 -11.45
CA LEU A 54 15.34 24.31 -12.68
C LEU A 54 13.88 24.76 -12.51
N ARG A 55 13.28 24.44 -11.37
CA ARG A 55 11.86 24.58 -11.05
C ARG A 55 11.69 24.89 -9.55
N PRO A 56 11.95 26.15 -9.13
CA PRO A 56 11.93 26.54 -7.72
C PRO A 56 10.55 26.44 -7.05
N GLU A 57 9.48 26.33 -7.83
CA GLU A 57 8.10 26.19 -7.35
C GLU A 57 7.74 24.75 -6.92
N ILE A 58 8.58 23.76 -7.26
CA ILE A 58 8.33 22.35 -6.93
C ILE A 58 8.71 22.10 -5.46
N GLU A 59 7.79 21.52 -4.70
CA GLU A 59 8.08 21.04 -3.35
C GLU A 59 8.88 19.74 -3.40
N ILE A 60 9.97 19.65 -2.63
CA ILE A 60 10.85 18.47 -2.63
C ILE A 60 10.78 17.77 -1.28
N ILE A 61 10.20 16.57 -1.28
CA ILE A 61 10.15 15.67 -0.13
C ILE A 61 11.31 14.69 -0.24
N GLY A 62 12.44 15.05 0.36
CA GLY A 62 13.64 14.21 0.44
C GLY A 62 14.02 13.87 1.89
N GLY A 63 15.12 13.12 2.03
CA GLY A 63 15.83 12.93 3.29
C GLY A 63 14.94 12.49 4.47
N LEU A 64 14.94 13.27 5.56
CA LEU A 64 14.21 12.94 6.78
C LEU A 64 12.69 12.97 6.59
N SER A 65 12.17 13.94 5.82
CA SER A 65 10.74 14.06 5.54
C SER A 65 10.22 12.83 4.80
N LEU A 66 11.00 12.33 3.82
CA LEU A 66 10.66 11.10 3.13
C LEU A 66 10.66 9.89 4.07
N LYS A 67 11.66 9.78 4.97
CA LYS A 67 11.70 8.70 5.98
C LYS A 67 10.48 8.73 6.90
N LEU A 68 10.00 9.92 7.27
CA LEU A 68 8.79 10.08 8.08
C LEU A 68 7.55 9.57 7.32
N VAL A 69 7.37 9.99 6.06
CA VAL A 69 6.27 9.52 5.20
C VAL A 69 6.32 7.99 5.06
N TRP A 70 7.51 7.42 4.84
CA TRP A 70 7.69 5.98 4.76
C TRP A 70 7.36 5.26 6.07
N GLY A 71 7.76 5.83 7.21
CA GLY A 71 7.41 5.31 8.53
C GLY A 71 5.90 5.25 8.76
N LEU A 72 5.17 6.28 8.34
CA LEU A 72 3.71 6.32 8.43
C LEU A 72 3.05 5.27 7.52
N ILE A 73 3.56 5.10 6.29
CA ILE A 73 3.08 4.06 5.37
C ILE A 73 3.30 2.67 5.97
N ALA A 74 4.51 2.39 6.46
CA ALA A 74 4.86 1.11 7.06
C ALA A 74 4.00 0.80 8.29
N GLU A 75 3.73 1.80 9.13
CA GLU A 75 2.87 1.62 10.30
C GLU A 75 1.42 1.34 9.91
N ARG A 76 0.92 2.02 8.87
CA ARG A 76 -0.41 1.75 8.31
C ARG A 76 -0.50 0.33 7.73
N GLU A 77 0.54 -0.14 7.05
CA GLU A 77 0.58 -1.51 6.52
C GLU A 77 0.56 -2.57 7.63
N LYS A 78 1.30 -2.36 8.72
CA LYS A 78 1.26 -3.24 9.90
C LYS A 78 -0.13 -3.27 10.52
N ALA A 79 -0.78 -2.11 10.68
CA ALA A 79 -2.13 -2.03 11.23
C ALA A 79 -3.14 -2.81 10.36
N ILE A 80 -3.03 -2.67 9.03
CA ILE A 80 -3.87 -3.43 8.08
C ILE A 80 -3.58 -4.93 8.16
N ALA A 81 -2.32 -5.34 8.27
CA ALA A 81 -1.94 -6.74 8.41
C ALA A 81 -2.49 -7.34 9.71
N LEU A 82 -2.31 -6.67 10.84
CA LEU A 82 -2.86 -7.10 12.14
C LEU A 82 -4.38 -7.21 12.08
N GLN A 83 -5.06 -6.25 11.44
CA GLN A 83 -6.50 -6.28 11.28
C GLN A 83 -6.94 -7.48 10.42
N ARG A 84 -6.24 -7.80 9.33
CA ARG A 84 -6.50 -9.01 8.53
C ARG A 84 -6.34 -10.29 9.34
N ASP A 85 -5.29 -10.38 10.16
CA ASP A 85 -5.03 -11.57 10.99
C ASP A 85 -6.10 -11.76 12.06
N LEU A 86 -6.53 -10.67 12.72
CA LEU A 86 -7.65 -10.70 13.66
C LEU A 86 -8.94 -11.19 13.01
N TYR A 87 -9.25 -10.73 11.78
CA TYR A 87 -10.42 -11.20 11.06
C TYR A 87 -10.33 -12.67 10.67
N ARG A 88 -9.17 -13.12 10.17
CA ARG A 88 -8.95 -14.55 9.85
C ARG A 88 -9.10 -15.44 11.08
N ASN A 89 -8.50 -15.06 12.21
CA ASN A 89 -8.61 -15.80 13.46
C ASN A 89 -10.04 -15.87 13.96
N THR A 90 -10.77 -14.75 13.89
CA THR A 90 -12.19 -14.70 14.29
C THR A 90 -13.03 -15.65 13.43
N ILE A 91 -12.83 -15.64 12.10
CA ILE A 91 -13.52 -16.56 11.18
C ILE A 91 -13.19 -18.02 11.55
N GLY A 92 -11.91 -18.35 11.78
CA GLY A 92 -11.49 -19.70 12.18
C GLY A 92 -12.17 -20.19 13.47
N VAL A 93 -12.25 -19.33 14.50
CA VAL A 93 -12.94 -19.65 15.75
C VAL A 93 -14.44 -19.87 15.53
N LEU A 94 -15.10 -19.03 14.72
CA LEU A 94 -16.53 -19.19 14.40
C LEU A 94 -16.79 -20.50 13.66
N THR A 95 -15.96 -20.84 12.67
CA THR A 95 -16.06 -22.11 11.93
C THR A 95 -15.86 -23.31 12.85
N SER A 96 -14.80 -23.32 13.66
CA SER A 96 -14.56 -24.40 14.63
C SER A 96 -15.68 -24.54 15.68
N LYS A 97 -16.30 -23.43 16.09
CA LYS A 97 -17.45 -23.44 17.00
C LYS A 97 -18.70 -24.03 16.35
N MET A 98 -18.92 -23.80 15.06
CA MET A 98 -20.00 -24.47 14.31
C MET A 98 -19.78 -25.98 14.21
N GLU A 99 -18.55 -26.41 13.94
CA GLU A 99 -18.17 -27.81 13.80
C GLU A 99 -18.23 -28.56 15.14
N SER A 100 -17.63 -28.00 16.20
CA SER A 100 -17.58 -28.62 17.53
C SER A 100 -18.94 -28.78 18.19
N LYS A 101 -19.86 -27.82 17.97
CA LYS A 101 -21.25 -27.93 18.41
C LYS A 101 -22.11 -28.77 17.47
N ASN A 102 -21.52 -29.28 16.39
CA ASN A 102 -22.14 -30.17 15.42
C ASN A 102 -23.49 -29.58 14.94
N ILE A 103 -23.53 -28.25 14.78
CA ILE A 103 -24.76 -27.46 14.51
C ILE A 103 -25.36 -27.87 13.16
N TRP A 104 -24.50 -28.28 12.21
CA TRP A 104 -24.87 -28.88 10.93
C TRP A 104 -25.68 -30.18 11.08
N ALA A 105 -25.37 -31.00 12.09
CA ALA A 105 -25.96 -32.33 12.28
C ALA A 105 -27.18 -32.32 13.21
N HIS A 106 -27.33 -31.32 14.09
CA HIS A 106 -28.38 -31.27 15.11
C HIS A 106 -29.62 -30.45 14.71
N GLY A 107 -29.73 -30.02 13.44
CA GLY A 107 -30.97 -29.42 12.94
C GLY A 107 -31.31 -28.05 13.52
N HIS A 108 -30.31 -27.18 13.74
CA HIS A 108 -30.48 -25.79 14.20
C HIS A 108 -30.23 -24.79 13.06
N PRO A 109 -31.13 -24.70 12.05
CA PRO A 109 -30.95 -23.84 10.87
C PRO A 109 -30.79 -22.36 11.21
N GLU A 110 -31.39 -21.91 12.32
CA GLU A 110 -31.27 -20.54 12.83
C GLU A 110 -29.83 -20.20 13.22
N LYS A 111 -29.13 -21.13 13.89
CA LYS A 111 -27.74 -20.93 14.30
C LYS A 111 -26.78 -21.05 13.13
N VAL A 112 -27.03 -21.96 12.19
CA VAL A 112 -26.25 -22.06 10.94
C VAL A 112 -26.33 -20.75 10.17
N THR A 113 -27.54 -20.19 10.03
CA THR A 113 -27.76 -18.92 9.33
C THR A 113 -27.07 -17.75 10.04
N GLU A 114 -27.15 -17.69 11.37
CA GLU A 114 -26.49 -16.67 12.18
C GLU A 114 -24.96 -16.70 12.00
N TYR A 115 -24.33 -17.86 12.18
CA TYR A 115 -22.88 -17.99 12.03
C TYR A 115 -22.41 -17.76 10.59
N ALA A 116 -23.13 -18.26 9.58
CA ALA A 116 -22.82 -18.02 8.18
C ALA A 116 -22.91 -16.53 7.82
N THR A 117 -23.90 -15.81 8.37
CA THR A 117 -24.04 -14.36 8.20
C THR A 117 -22.88 -13.61 8.84
N LEU A 118 -22.50 -13.97 10.08
CA LEU A 118 -21.34 -13.35 10.74
C LEU A 118 -20.04 -13.60 9.97
N ILE A 119 -19.82 -14.82 9.48
CA ILE A 119 -18.64 -15.15 8.67
C ILE A 119 -18.63 -14.34 7.38
N GLY A 120 -19.75 -14.28 6.65
CA GLY A 120 -19.88 -13.49 5.43
C GLY A 120 -19.61 -12.00 5.64
N GLN A 121 -20.14 -11.42 6.73
CA GLN A 121 -19.85 -10.04 7.10
C GLN A 121 -18.36 -9.82 7.39
N LYS A 122 -17.71 -10.70 8.17
CA LYS A 122 -16.27 -10.58 8.46
C LYS A 122 -15.40 -10.79 7.22
N MET A 123 -15.79 -11.68 6.31
CA MET A 123 -15.10 -11.86 5.02
C MET A 123 -15.20 -10.63 4.12
N SER A 124 -16.35 -9.93 4.11
CA SER A 124 -16.53 -8.69 3.33
C SER A 124 -15.66 -7.52 3.80
N LEU A 125 -15.18 -7.56 5.06
CA LEU A 125 -14.28 -6.57 5.65
C LEU A 125 -12.80 -6.87 5.41
N LEU A 126 -12.47 -8.03 4.83
CA LEU A 126 -11.11 -8.30 4.41
C LEU A 126 -10.78 -7.42 3.19
N PRO A 127 -9.69 -6.64 3.22
CA PRO A 127 -9.23 -5.91 2.04
C PRO A 127 -8.96 -6.91 0.91
N LYS A 128 -9.48 -6.62 -0.30
CA LYS A 128 -9.22 -7.39 -1.52
C LYS A 128 -7.73 -7.45 -1.85
#